data_AF-A0A522S362-F1
#
_entry.id   AF-A0A522S362-F1
#
_cell.length_a   1.000
_cell.length_b   1.000
_cell.length_c   1.000
_cell.angle_alpha   90.00
_cell.angle_beta   90.00
_cell.angle_gamma   90.00
#
_symmetry.space_group_name_H-M   'P 1'
#
loop_
_entity.id
_entity.type
_entity.pdbx_description
1 polymer ?
#
loop_
_entity_poly.entity_id
_entity_poly.type
_entity_poly.pdbx_seq_one_letter_code
_entity_poly.pdbx_strand_id
1 'polypeptide(L)'
;MGSFRQPSNKSAAVPPATTAAPGRVEAILYDPRLIDALLRDHAELGRLFTQLGAVGKTGNLGEARSLLLTFQARLKAHVVAENVRFYDYLEQSLAHEPETLHVVRTYRRKMVAIGRTVFAFVQKYQTSTFTPGERRQFAADYETVGAALESRLDNEEDNLYRLYRPF
;
A
#
# COMPACT_ATOMS: atom_id res chain seq x y z
N MET A 1 -45.58 8.16 -69.24
CA MET A 1 -45.93 7.81 -67.84
C MET A 1 -44.66 7.92 -67.00
N GLY A 2 -44.61 8.89 -66.09
CA GLY A 2 -43.47 9.09 -65.19
C GLY A 2 -43.97 9.90 -63.99
N SER A 3 -44.25 9.21 -62.90
CA SER A 3 -44.90 9.72 -61.70
C SER A 3 -43.88 10.31 -60.71
N PHE A 4 -44.24 11.49 -60.20
CA PHE A 4 -43.94 12.11 -58.89
C PHE A 4 -43.09 11.32 -57.88
N ARG A 5 -42.07 11.97 -57.27
CA ARG A 5 -42.06 12.35 -55.83
C ARG A 5 -40.71 12.96 -55.37
N GLN A 6 -40.80 14.10 -54.69
CA GLN A 6 -39.75 14.66 -53.82
C GLN A 6 -39.51 13.75 -52.59
N PRO A 7 -38.27 13.64 -52.08
CA PRO A 7 -38.03 13.16 -50.73
C PRO A 7 -38.08 14.29 -49.71
N SER A 8 -38.89 14.04 -48.68
CA SER A 8 -39.18 14.87 -47.53
C SER A 8 -37.98 15.00 -46.58
N ASN A 9 -37.81 16.22 -46.06
CA ASN A 9 -36.88 16.60 -45.01
C ASN A 9 -37.14 15.78 -43.72
N LYS A 10 -36.26 14.84 -43.38
CA LYS A 10 -36.28 14.14 -42.08
C LYS A 10 -35.36 14.90 -41.11
N SER A 11 -35.99 15.56 -40.15
CA SER A 11 -35.37 16.14 -38.96
C SER A 11 -34.54 15.06 -38.25
N ALA A 12 -33.22 15.25 -38.21
CA ALA A 12 -32.31 14.38 -37.47
C ALA A 12 -32.47 14.64 -35.98
N ALA A 13 -33.10 13.71 -35.27
CA ALA A 13 -33.08 13.68 -33.82
C ALA A 13 -31.64 13.44 -33.36
N VAL A 14 -31.10 14.39 -32.61
CA VAL A 14 -29.81 14.27 -31.91
C VAL A 14 -29.95 13.15 -30.87
N PRO A 15 -29.05 12.15 -30.82
CA PRO A 15 -29.11 11.13 -29.79
C PRO A 15 -28.83 11.79 -28.41
N PRO A 16 -29.50 11.36 -27.33
CA PRO A 16 -29.21 11.89 -26.01
C PRO A 16 -27.78 11.53 -25.63
N ALA A 17 -27.04 12.52 -25.13
CA ALA A 17 -25.72 12.31 -24.56
C ALA A 17 -25.82 11.32 -23.40
N THR A 18 -25.21 10.15 -23.55
CA THR A 18 -25.00 9.19 -22.46
C THR A 18 -24.25 9.90 -21.35
N THR A 19 -24.97 10.24 -20.28
CA THR A 19 -24.37 10.71 -19.04
C THR A 19 -23.64 9.50 -18.45
N ALA A 20 -22.32 9.45 -18.60
CA ALA A 20 -21.50 8.46 -17.93
C ALA A 20 -21.73 8.62 -16.41
N ALA A 21 -22.34 7.61 -15.80
CA ALA A 21 -22.47 7.55 -14.35
C ALA A 21 -21.06 7.62 -13.73
N PRO A 22 -20.88 8.32 -12.60
CA PRO A 22 -19.58 8.35 -11.91
C PRO A 22 -19.16 6.91 -11.62
N GLY A 23 -17.91 6.59 -11.96
CA GLY A 23 -17.37 5.25 -12.04
C GLY A 23 -17.78 4.37 -10.86
N ARG A 24 -18.48 3.27 -11.17
CA ARG A 24 -18.74 2.20 -10.21
C ARG A 24 -17.38 1.67 -9.77
N VAL A 25 -16.97 1.98 -8.54
CA VAL A 25 -15.81 1.34 -7.92
C VAL A 25 -16.10 -0.16 -7.93
N GLU A 26 -15.30 -0.95 -8.65
CA GLU A 26 -15.46 -2.40 -8.66
C GLU A 26 -15.38 -2.92 -7.23
N ALA A 27 -16.29 -3.81 -6.87
CA ALA A 27 -16.30 -4.43 -5.56
C ALA A 27 -15.02 -5.26 -5.39
N ILE A 28 -14.28 -5.01 -4.30
CA ILE A 28 -13.10 -5.80 -3.96
C ILE A 28 -13.62 -7.12 -3.39
N LEU A 29 -13.25 -8.23 -4.03
CA LEU A 29 -13.67 -9.56 -3.61
C LEU A 29 -12.70 -10.13 -2.56
N TYR A 30 -13.24 -11.00 -1.70
CA TYR A 30 -12.45 -11.80 -0.78
C TYR A 30 -11.44 -12.68 -1.53
N ASP A 31 -10.17 -12.67 -1.11
CA ASP A 31 -9.11 -13.56 -1.59
C ASP A 31 -8.57 -14.38 -0.42
N PRO A 32 -8.83 -15.70 -0.36
CA PRO A 32 -8.39 -16.55 0.74
C PRO A 32 -6.86 -16.63 0.88
N ARG A 33 -6.10 -16.22 -0.14
CA ARG A 33 -4.62 -16.25 -0.13
C ARG A 33 -3.99 -14.92 0.27
N LEU A 34 -4.78 -13.88 0.50
CA LEU A 34 -4.28 -12.53 0.74
C LEU A 34 -3.43 -12.46 2.01
N ILE A 35 -3.93 -12.99 3.12
CA ILE A 35 -3.22 -12.95 4.41
C ILE A 35 -1.89 -13.71 4.32
N ASP A 36 -1.89 -14.91 3.73
CA ASP A 36 -0.66 -15.67 3.52
C ASP A 36 0.36 -14.91 2.65
N ALA A 37 -0.11 -14.14 1.66
CA ALA A 37 0.77 -13.30 0.85
C ALA A 37 1.37 -12.14 1.65
N LEU A 38 0.56 -11.45 2.46
CA LEU A 38 1.02 -10.36 3.31
C LEU A 38 2.02 -10.84 4.37
N LEU A 39 1.78 -11.99 5.00
CA LEU A 39 2.71 -12.60 5.96
C LEU A 39 4.06 -12.99 5.32
N ARG A 40 4.05 -13.49 4.07
CA ARG A 40 5.29 -13.74 3.34
C ARG A 40 6.04 -12.44 3.03
N ASP A 41 5.32 -11.37 2.69
CA ASP A 41 5.92 -10.05 2.50
C ASP A 41 6.54 -9.55 3.81
N HIS A 42 5.88 -9.73 4.96
CA HIS A 42 6.43 -9.38 6.28
C HIS A 42 7.75 -10.10 6.58
N ALA A 43 7.78 -11.43 6.39
CA ALA A 43 8.99 -12.21 6.60
C ALA A 43 10.15 -11.73 5.72
N GLU A 44 9.88 -11.41 4.45
CA GLU A 44 10.90 -10.88 3.54
C GLU A 44 11.36 -9.46 3.92
N LEU A 45 10.43 -8.59 4.34
CA LEU A 45 10.76 -7.26 4.84
C LEU A 45 11.63 -7.32 6.09
N GLY A 46 11.29 -8.17 7.06
CA GLY A 46 12.09 -8.39 8.28
C GLY A 46 13.49 -8.93 7.97
N ARG A 47 13.60 -9.86 7.01
CA ARG A 47 14.89 -10.39 6.55
C ARG A 47 15.76 -9.30 5.93
N LEU A 48 15.20 -8.51 5.01
CA LEU A 48 15.91 -7.41 4.35
C LEU A 48 16.35 -6.33 5.35
N PHE A 49 15.48 -6.00 6.32
CA PHE A 49 15.80 -5.01 7.34
C PHE A 49 16.92 -5.49 8.28
N THR A 50 16.90 -6.76 8.67
CA THR A 50 17.97 -7.38 9.46
C THR A 50 19.32 -7.34 8.72
N GLN A 51 19.32 -7.68 7.42
CA GLN A 51 20.53 -7.60 6.58
C GLN A 51 21.04 -6.16 6.49
N LEU A 52 20.15 -5.20 6.32
CA LEU A 52 20.50 -3.78 6.29
C LEU A 52 21.16 -3.33 7.59
N GLY A 53 20.67 -3.77 8.75
CA GLY A 53 21.27 -3.48 10.05
C GLY A 53 22.71 -4.00 10.15
N ALA A 54 22.95 -5.25 9.72
CA ALA A 54 24.27 -5.85 9.73
C ALA A 54 25.27 -5.08 8.84
N VAL A 55 24.88 -4.79 7.60
CA VAL A 55 25.73 -4.09 6.62
C VAL A 55 25.94 -2.62 6.97
N GLY A 56 24.92 -1.95 7.48
CA GLY A 56 25.02 -0.56 7.92
C GLY A 56 25.96 -0.37 9.11
N LYS A 57 26.01 -1.35 10.03
CA LYS A 57 26.93 -1.34 11.19
C LYS A 57 28.40 -1.60 10.80
N THR A 58 28.67 -2.35 9.73
CA THR A 58 30.04 -2.59 9.22
C THR A 58 30.55 -1.45 8.32
N GLY A 59 29.68 -0.50 7.95
CA GLY A 59 30.05 0.65 7.14
C GLY A 59 30.18 0.36 5.65
N ASN A 60 29.70 -0.79 5.16
CA ASN A 60 29.64 -1.08 3.72
C ASN A 60 28.47 -0.34 3.06
N LEU A 61 28.71 0.94 2.73
CA LEU A 61 27.65 1.85 2.28
C LEU A 61 27.06 1.47 0.90
N GLY A 62 27.84 0.83 0.03
CA GLY A 62 27.35 0.39 -1.28
C GLY A 62 26.31 -0.73 -1.16
N GLU A 63 26.60 -1.71 -0.31
CA GLU A 63 25.69 -2.82 -0.05
C GLU A 63 24.46 -2.36 0.75
N ALA A 64 24.64 -1.49 1.75
CA ALA A 64 23.54 -0.91 2.53
C ALA A 64 22.55 -0.17 1.61
N ARG A 65 23.05 0.57 0.62
CA ARG A 65 22.23 1.26 -0.37
C ARG A 65 21.42 0.29 -1.24
N SER A 66 22.04 -0.79 -1.73
CA SER A 66 21.34 -1.81 -2.52
C SER A 66 20.19 -2.44 -1.71
N LEU A 67 20.46 -2.77 -0.45
CA LEU A 67 19.46 -3.32 0.47
C LEU A 67 18.34 -2.32 0.76
N LEU A 68 18.66 -1.03 0.96
CA LEU A 68 17.67 0.03 1.15
C LEU A 68 16.72 0.19 -0.04
N LEU A 69 17.26 0.20 -1.27
CA LEU A 69 16.44 0.30 -2.48
C LEU A 69 15.53 -0.93 -2.64
N THR A 70 16.07 -2.11 -2.38
CA THR A 70 15.30 -3.37 -2.43
C THR A 70 14.19 -3.37 -1.38
N PHE A 71 14.52 -3.05 -0.13
CA PHE A 71 13.58 -2.92 0.97
C PHE A 71 12.49 -1.89 0.66
N GLN A 72 12.85 -0.73 0.11
CA GLN A 72 11.89 0.31 -0.28
C GLN A 72 10.86 -0.20 -1.30
N ALA A 73 11.34 -0.87 -2.35
CA ALA A 73 10.47 -1.38 -3.40
C ALA A 73 9.50 -2.43 -2.85
N ARG A 74 10.00 -3.35 -2.00
CA ARG A 74 9.17 -4.37 -1.33
C ARG A 74 8.15 -3.74 -0.39
N LEU A 75 8.57 -2.77 0.42
CA LEU A 75 7.67 -2.09 1.36
C LEU A 75 6.57 -1.33 0.62
N LYS A 76 6.89 -0.63 -0.49
CA LYS A 76 5.89 0.03 -1.33
C LYS A 76 4.87 -0.95 -1.89
N ALA A 77 5.34 -2.06 -2.46
CA ALA A 77 4.46 -3.09 -3.01
C ALA A 77 3.53 -3.68 -1.94
N HIS A 78 4.08 -4.02 -0.77
CA HIS A 78 3.33 -4.52 0.37
C HIS A 78 2.26 -3.51 0.84
N VAL A 79 2.64 -2.26 1.09
CA VAL A 79 1.70 -1.21 1.55
C VAL A 79 0.59 -0.94 0.52
N VAL A 80 0.88 -1.00 -0.78
CA VAL A 80 -0.15 -0.86 -1.83
C VAL A 80 -1.09 -2.07 -1.81
N ALA A 81 -0.55 -3.29 -1.74
CA ALA A 81 -1.37 -4.50 -1.69
C ALA A 81 -2.28 -4.49 -0.46
N GLU A 82 -1.76 -4.12 0.72
CA GLU A 82 -2.55 -4.02 1.93
C GLU A 82 -3.63 -2.93 1.83
N ASN A 83 -3.30 -1.73 1.34
CA ASN A 83 -4.28 -0.66 1.20
C ASN A 83 -5.43 -1.02 0.25
N VAL A 84 -5.10 -1.53 -0.93
CA VAL A 84 -6.09 -1.76 -2.01
C VAL A 84 -6.85 -3.06 -1.81
N ARG A 85 -6.20 -4.10 -1.28
CA ARG A 85 -6.80 -5.45 -1.23
C ARG A 85 -7.34 -5.81 0.14
N PHE A 86 -6.69 -5.36 1.21
CA PHE A 86 -7.09 -5.68 2.59
C PHE A 86 -8.00 -4.59 3.16
N TYR A 87 -7.53 -3.34 3.23
CA TYR A 87 -8.31 -2.27 3.84
C TYR A 87 -9.58 -1.96 3.03
N ASP A 88 -9.47 -1.79 1.71
CA ASP A 88 -10.65 -1.48 0.90
C ASP A 88 -11.69 -2.62 0.91
N TYR A 89 -11.25 -3.89 1.01
CA TYR A 89 -12.16 -5.03 1.23
C TYR A 89 -12.90 -4.93 2.57
N LEU A 90 -12.16 -4.69 3.66
CA LEU A 90 -12.76 -4.57 4.99
C LEU A 90 -13.72 -3.38 5.07
N GLU A 91 -13.37 -2.24 4.46
CA GLU A 91 -14.24 -1.07 4.45
C GLU A 91 -15.55 -1.31 3.67
N GLN A 92 -15.50 -2.08 2.57
CA GLN A 92 -16.70 -2.48 1.83
C GLN A 92 -17.53 -3.51 2.61
N SER A 93 -16.89 -4.52 3.18
CA SER A 93 -17.57 -5.64 3.84
C SER A 93 -18.19 -5.25 5.19
N LEU A 94 -17.57 -4.30 5.90
CA LEU A 94 -18.02 -3.79 7.20
C LEU A 94 -18.86 -2.52 7.07
N ALA A 95 -19.37 -2.18 5.88
CA ALA A 95 -20.16 -0.96 5.67
C ALA A 95 -21.40 -0.87 6.58
N HIS A 96 -21.91 -2.01 7.03
CA HIS A 96 -23.05 -2.14 7.95
C HIS A 96 -22.64 -2.31 9.43
N GLU A 97 -21.34 -2.32 9.74
CA GLU A 97 -20.77 -2.44 11.09
C GLU A 97 -19.95 -1.18 11.46
N PRO A 98 -20.60 -0.04 11.78
CA PRO A 98 -19.93 1.25 11.90
C PRO A 98 -18.86 1.31 13.01
N GLU A 99 -19.05 0.59 14.12
CA GLU A 99 -18.08 0.52 15.21
C GLU A 99 -16.82 -0.24 14.79
N THR A 100 -16.98 -1.43 14.19
CA THR A 100 -15.87 -2.22 13.64
C THR A 100 -15.11 -1.44 12.56
N LEU A 101 -15.85 -0.76 11.68
CA LEU A 101 -15.27 0.08 10.63
C LEU A 101 -14.45 1.25 11.19
N HIS A 102 -14.89 1.86 12.30
CA HIS A 102 -14.13 2.91 12.98
C HIS A 102 -12.78 2.39 13.51
N VAL A 103 -12.77 1.17 14.05
CA VAL A 103 -11.54 0.50 14.51
C VAL A 103 -10.59 0.28 13.33
N VAL A 104 -11.07 -0.31 12.23
CA VAL A 104 -10.26 -0.55 11.01
C VAL A 104 -9.63 0.74 10.48
N ARG A 105 -10.41 1.83 10.38
CA ARG A 105 -9.90 3.14 9.92
C ARG A 105 -8.87 3.74 10.87
N THR A 106 -9.02 3.52 12.17
CA THR A 106 -8.06 3.98 13.16
C THR A 106 -6.73 3.25 13.03
N TYR A 107 -6.76 1.94 12.81
CA TYR A 107 -5.56 1.17 12.50
C TYR A 107 -4.91 1.65 11.19
N ARG A 108 -5.67 1.82 10.11
CA ARG A 108 -5.16 2.32 8.82
C ARG A 108 -4.35 3.60 8.99
N ARG A 109 -4.88 4.58 9.75
CA ARG A 109 -4.19 5.85 10.05
C ARG A 109 -2.89 5.65 10.82
N LYS A 110 -2.89 4.78 11.84
CA LYS A 110 -1.67 4.46 12.61
C LYS A 110 -0.60 3.84 11.71
N MET A 111 -0.98 2.88 10.87
CA MET A 111 -0.04 2.19 9.99
C MET A 111 0.55 3.10 8.91
N VAL A 112 -0.24 4.04 8.37
CA VAL A 112 0.26 5.08 7.45
C VAL A 112 1.33 5.96 8.14
N ALA A 113 1.16 6.32 9.41
CA ALA A 113 2.15 7.11 10.13
C ALA A 113 3.47 6.35 10.32
N ILE A 114 3.42 5.07 10.68
CA ILE A 114 4.61 4.22 10.81
C ILE A 114 5.31 4.06 9.46
N GLY A 115 4.56 3.79 8.39
CA GLY A 115 5.11 3.69 7.04
C GLY A 115 5.89 4.94 6.62
N ARG A 116 5.41 6.14 6.97
CA ARG A 116 6.12 7.41 6.70
C ARG A 116 7.48 7.48 7.41
N THR A 117 7.57 7.06 8.67
CA THR A 117 8.83 7.01 9.42
C THR A 117 9.84 6.08 8.75
N VAL A 118 9.40 4.88 8.35
CA VAL A 118 10.24 3.91 7.65
C VAL A 118 10.69 4.45 6.29
N PHE A 119 9.80 5.09 5.53
CA PHE A 119 10.17 5.72 4.25
C PHE A 119 11.16 6.87 4.43
N ALA A 120 11.00 7.70 5.46
CA ALA A 120 11.93 8.80 5.74
C ALA A 120 13.35 8.29 6.02
N PHE A 121 13.47 7.20 6.79
CA PHE A 121 14.75 6.52 7.03
C PHE A 121 15.38 6.04 5.72
N VAL A 122 14.60 5.37 4.88
CA VAL A 122 15.09 4.91 3.57
C VAL A 122 15.57 6.08 2.71
N GLN A 123 14.78 7.17 2.65
CA GLN A 123 15.15 8.35 1.86
C GLN A 123 16.42 9.02 2.37
N LYS A 124 16.64 9.03 3.69
CA LYS A 124 17.86 9.59 4.31
C LYS A 124 19.11 8.82 3.90
N TYR A 125 19.03 7.48 3.87
CA TYR A 125 20.20 6.61 3.71
C TYR A 125 20.35 5.98 2.31
N GLN A 126 19.51 6.33 1.33
CA GLN A 126 19.66 5.87 -0.06
C GLN A 126 20.65 6.73 -0.90
N THR A 127 21.18 7.82 -0.31
CA THR A 127 22.10 8.76 -0.97
C THR A 127 23.42 8.08 -1.34
N SER A 128 24.14 8.65 -2.31
CA SER A 128 25.38 8.08 -2.87
C SER A 128 26.50 7.94 -1.84
N THR A 129 26.52 8.80 -0.82
CA THR A 129 27.52 8.80 0.24
C THR A 129 26.91 9.33 1.53
N PHE A 130 27.13 8.62 2.64
CA PHE A 130 26.76 9.14 3.95
C PHE A 130 27.78 10.21 4.35
N THR A 131 27.28 11.29 4.94
CA THR A 131 28.10 12.22 5.71
C THR A 131 28.67 11.52 6.96
N PRO A 132 29.77 12.04 7.55
CA PRO A 132 30.28 11.52 8.82
C PRO A 132 29.23 11.56 9.95
N GLY A 133 28.32 12.54 9.93
CA GLY A 133 27.20 12.63 10.88
C GLY A 133 26.18 11.51 10.69
N GLU A 134 25.75 11.27 9.45
CA GLU A 134 24.83 10.18 9.10
C GLU A 134 25.38 8.81 9.47
N ARG A 135 26.68 8.56 9.26
CA ARG A 135 27.33 7.32 9.71
C ARG A 135 27.21 7.10 11.21
N ARG A 136 27.43 8.15 12.02
CA ARG A 136 27.29 8.07 13.48
C ARG A 136 25.84 7.88 13.92
N GLN A 137 24.90 8.46 13.17
CA GLN A 137 23.47 8.43 13.51
C GLN A 137 22.76 7.15 13.03
N PHE A 138 23.30 6.47 12.01
CA PHE A 138 22.66 5.33 11.36
C PHE A 138 22.16 4.27 12.34
N ALA A 139 22.99 3.87 13.30
CA ALA A 139 22.63 2.84 14.26
C ALA A 139 21.41 3.26 15.10
N ALA A 140 21.40 4.49 15.63
CA ALA A 140 20.29 4.98 16.44
C ALA A 140 18.98 5.10 15.63
N ASP A 141 19.08 5.59 14.40
CA ASP A 141 17.93 5.69 13.50
C ASP A 141 17.41 4.31 13.09
N TYR A 142 18.32 3.37 12.82
CA TYR A 142 18.00 1.98 12.50
C TYR A 142 17.22 1.31 13.63
N GLU A 143 17.68 1.41 14.88
CA GLU A 143 16.98 0.82 16.03
C GLU A 143 15.59 1.45 16.23
N THR A 144 15.48 2.78 16.09
CA THR A 144 14.19 3.49 16.21
C THR A 144 13.20 3.05 15.14
N VAL A 145 13.66 2.94 13.90
CA VAL A 145 12.82 2.54 12.76
C VAL A 145 12.50 1.05 12.82
N GLY A 146 13.42 0.22 13.29
CA GLY A 146 13.22 -1.20 13.52
C GLY A 146 12.10 -1.47 14.50
N ALA A 147 12.11 -0.81 15.66
CA ALA A 147 11.04 -0.93 16.64
C ALA A 147 9.68 -0.47 16.09
N ALA A 148 9.66 0.59 15.28
CA ALA A 148 8.44 1.05 14.63
C ALA A 148 7.91 0.05 13.59
N LEU A 149 8.81 -0.54 12.80
CA LEU A 149 8.45 -1.56 11.81
C LEU A 149 7.91 -2.82 12.48
N GLU A 150 8.64 -3.38 13.45
CA GLU A 150 8.22 -4.55 14.23
C GLU A 150 6.85 -4.34 14.87
N SER A 151 6.65 -3.19 15.53
CA SER A 151 5.35 -2.85 16.10
C SER A 151 4.22 -2.80 15.08
N ARG A 152 4.47 -2.36 13.83
CA ARG A 152 3.48 -2.41 12.75
C ARG A 152 3.15 -3.85 12.38
N LEU A 153 4.15 -4.68 12.13
CA LEU A 153 3.96 -6.07 11.69
C LEU A 153 3.18 -6.85 12.75
N ASP A 154 3.60 -6.77 14.02
CA ASP A 154 2.93 -7.45 15.13
C ASP A 154 1.46 -7.01 15.27
N ASN A 155 1.19 -5.70 15.20
CA ASN A 155 -0.18 -5.21 15.30
C ASN A 155 -1.06 -5.68 14.13
N GLU A 156 -0.50 -5.74 12.91
CA GLU A 156 -1.20 -6.24 11.73
C GLU A 156 -1.54 -7.73 11.87
N GLU A 157 -0.56 -8.54 12.25
CA GLU A 157 -0.69 -9.99 12.39
C GLU A 157 -1.60 -10.40 13.55
N ASP A 158 -1.41 -9.79 14.73
CA ASP A 158 -2.12 -10.19 15.94
C ASP A 158 -3.53 -9.63 16.03
N ASN A 159 -3.85 -8.54 15.33
CA ASN A 159 -5.13 -7.86 15.50
C ASN A 159 -5.88 -7.73 14.17
N LEU A 160 -5.28 -7.06 13.20
CA LEU A 160 -5.99 -6.69 11.97
C LEU A 160 -6.33 -7.88 11.09
N TYR A 161 -5.36 -8.77 10.85
CA TYR A 161 -5.56 -9.89 9.93
C TYR A 161 -6.63 -10.86 10.40
N ARG A 162 -6.95 -10.88 11.71
CA ARG A 162 -8.08 -11.65 12.27
C ARG A 162 -9.45 -11.15 11.81
N LEU A 163 -9.57 -9.89 11.38
CA LEU A 163 -10.82 -9.31 10.86
C LEU A 163 -11.12 -9.76 9.43
N TYR A 164 -10.13 -10.35 8.74
CA TYR A 164 -10.27 -10.77 7.34
C TYR A 164 -10.95 -12.13 7.22
N ARG A 165 -12.24 -12.09 6.92
CA ARG A 165 -13.12 -13.25 6.75
C ARG A 165 -14.07 -13.01 5.57
N PRO A 166 -14.62 -14.07 4.95
CA PRO A 166 -15.70 -13.88 3.98
C PRO A 166 -16.94 -13.31 4.69
N PHE A 167 -17.59 -12.34 4.04
CA PHE A 167 -18.85 -11.71 4.45
C PHE A 167 -19.95 -11.99 3.43
#